data_AF-A0A966PXN9-F1
#
_entry.id   AF-A0A966PXN9-F1
#
_cell.length_a   1.000
_cell.length_b   1.000
_cell.length_c   1.000
_cell.angle_alpha   90.00
_cell.angle_beta   90.00
_cell.angle_gamma   90.00
#
_symmetry.space_group_name_H-M   'P 1'
#
loop_
_entity.id
_entity.type
_entity.pdbx_description
1 polymer ?
#
loop_
_entity_poly.entity_id
_entity_poly.type
_entity_poly.pdbx_seq_one_letter_code
_entity_poly.pdbx_strand_id
1 'polypeptide(L)' 'MAYESLAGYFKNNFSLMQHHKWSLSEIENMIPWERQLYIELLSLFLKEEEQKLKDLEAQQKADLQSMLRRRKM' A
#
# COMPACT_ATOMS: atom_id res chain seq x y z
N MET A 1 -21.43 -4.97 -3.68
CA MET A 1 -20.24 -5.05 -4.55
C MET A 1 -20.55 -4.25 -5.80
N ALA A 2 -20.17 -2.98 -5.79
CA ALA A 2 -20.52 -2.03 -6.83
C ALA A 2 -19.76 -2.39 -8.12
N TYR A 3 -20.46 -2.42 -9.24
CA TYR A 3 -19.84 -2.35 -10.55
C TYR A 3 -18.86 -1.17 -10.54
N GLU A 4 -17.57 -1.42 -10.71
CA GLU A 4 -16.62 -0.33 -10.85
C GLU A 4 -17.08 0.50 -12.04
N SER A 5 -17.41 1.78 -11.80
CA SER A 5 -17.59 2.72 -12.91
C SER A 5 -16.40 2.57 -13.86
N LEU A 6 -16.61 2.74 -15.16
CA LEU A 6 -15.53 2.64 -16.16
C LEU A 6 -14.30 3.48 -15.76
N ALA A 7 -14.53 4.61 -15.10
CA ALA A 7 -13.49 5.46 -14.53
C ALA A 7 -12.68 4.78 -13.40
N GLY A 8 -13.32 4.01 -12.52
CA GLY A 8 -12.66 3.24 -11.46
C GLY A 8 -11.74 2.15 -12.02
N TYR A 9 -12.22 1.41 -13.02
CA TYR A 9 -11.43 0.40 -13.72
C TYR A 9 -10.13 0.99 -14.30
N PHE A 10 -10.23 2.09 -15.06
CA PHE A 10 -9.07 2.73 -15.64
C PHE A 10 -8.14 3.35 -14.60
N LYS A 11 -8.68 3.88 -13.50
CA LYS A 11 -7.88 4.42 -12.40
C LYS A 11 -7.05 3.33 -11.72
N ASN A 12 -7.66 2.19 -11.44
CA ASN A 12 -6.96 1.04 -10.84
C ASN A 12 -5.88 0.52 -11.78
N ASN A 13 -6.18 0.34 -13.06
CA ASN A 13 -5.20 -0.10 -14.06
C ASN A 13 -4.03 0.88 -14.19
N PHE A 14 -4.30 2.19 -14.21
CA PHE A 14 -3.26 3.21 -14.25
C PHE A 14 -2.35 3.14 -13.01
N SER A 15 -2.92 3.00 -11.81
CA SER A 15 -2.13 2.86 -10.58
C SER A 15 -1.24 1.61 -10.61
N LEU A 16 -1.75 0.49 -11.12
CA LEU A 16 -0.99 -0.75 -11.26
C LEU A 16 0.14 -0.63 -12.28
N MET A 17 -0.08 0.04 -13.41
CA MET A 17 0.95 0.27 -14.41
C MET A 17 2.05 1.22 -13.89
N GLN A 18 1.67 2.31 -13.23
CA GLN A 18 2.63 3.33 -12.79
C GLN A 18 3.44 2.91 -11.56
N HIS A 19 2.77 2.32 -10.56
CA HIS A 19 3.41 2.00 -9.29
C HIS A 19 3.89 0.55 -9.21
N HIS A 20 3.28 -0.36 -9.96
CA HIS A 20 3.57 -1.80 -9.88
C HIS A 20 4.14 -2.41 -11.18
N LYS A 21 4.37 -1.57 -12.21
CA LYS A 21 5.03 -1.96 -13.49
C LYS A 21 4.39 -3.15 -14.20
N TRP A 22 3.13 -3.47 -13.90
CA TRP A 22 2.40 -4.49 -14.63
C TRP A 22 2.14 -4.02 -16.06
N SER A 23 2.30 -4.91 -17.02
CA SER A 23 2.00 -4.59 -18.41
C SER A 23 0.50 -4.47 -18.64
N LEU A 24 0.09 -3.57 -19.53
CA LEU A 24 -1.32 -3.44 -19.91
C LEU A 24 -1.89 -4.77 -20.41
N SER A 25 -1.08 -5.55 -21.15
CA SER A 25 -1.43 -6.89 -21.61
C SER A 25 -1.70 -7.87 -20.48
N GLU A 26 -0.96 -7.83 -19.37
CA GLU A 26 -1.23 -8.71 -18.22
C GLU A 26 -2.55 -8.31 -17.54
N ILE A 27 -2.78 -7.01 -17.35
CA ILE A 27 -3.99 -6.49 -16.68
C ILE A 27 -5.26 -6.75 -17.51
N GLU A 28 -5.18 -6.61 -18.83
CA GLU A 28 -6.31 -6.84 -19.74
C GLU A 28 -6.62 -8.33 -19.94
N ASN A 29 -5.60 -9.20 -19.88
CA ASN A 29 -5.78 -10.66 -19.98
C ASN A 29 -6.14 -11.33 -18.65
N MET A 30 -6.03 -10.64 -17.51
CA MET A 30 -6.44 -11.16 -16.21
C MET A 30 -7.95 -11.41 -16.13
N ILE A 31 -8.33 -12.54 -15.54
CA ILE A 31 -9.74 -12.82 -15.28
C ILE A 31 -10.25 -11.80 -14.25
N PRO A 32 -11.46 -11.21 -14.42
CA PRO A 32 -11.92 -10.11 -13.57
C PRO A 32 -11.85 -10.37 -12.05
N TRP A 33 -12.10 -11.60 -11.60
CA TRP A 33 -12.02 -11.98 -10.18
C TRP A 33 -10.58 -12.09 -9.68
N GLU A 34 -9.65 -12.55 -10.51
CA GLU A 34 -8.23 -12.70 -10.17
C GLU A 34 -7.60 -11.32 -9.97
N ARG A 35 -7.92 -10.35 -10.84
CA ARG A 35 -7.49 -8.97 -10.68
C ARG A 35 -7.97 -8.36 -9.36
N GLN A 36 -9.20 -8.64 -8.94
CA GLN A 36 -9.72 -8.17 -7.65
C GLN A 36 -8.89 -8.73 -6.49
N LEU A 37 -8.59 -10.04 -6.51
CA LEU A 37 -7.77 -10.69 -5.49
C LEU A 37 -6.36 -10.07 -5.41
N TYR A 38 -5.72 -9.83 -6.55
CA TYR A 38 -4.40 -9.19 -6.58
C TYR A 38 -4.42 -7.76 -6.03
N ILE A 39 -5.46 -6.97 -6.34
CA ILE A 39 -5.65 -5.63 -5.78
C ILE A 39 -5.83 -5.70 -4.26
N GLU A 40 -6.60 -6.67 -3.76
CA GLU A 40 -6.81 -6.87 -2.32
C GLU A 40 -5.51 -7.24 -1.60
N LEU A 41 -4.77 -8.22 -2.14
CA LEU A 41 -3.46 -8.63 -1.60
C LEU A 41 -2.47 -7.46 -1.61
N LEU A 42 -2.45 -6.68 -2.69
CA LEU A 42 -1.60 -5.51 -2.80
C LEU A 42 -2.00 -4.43 -1.78
N SER A 43 -3.29 -4.20 -1.58
CA SER A 43 -3.76 -3.26 -0.56
C SER A 43 -3.38 -3.71 0.84
N LEU A 44 -3.40 -5.01 1.13
CA LEU A 44 -2.97 -5.55 2.42
C LEU A 44 -1.48 -5.34 2.62
N PHE A 45 -0.67 -5.70 1.62
CA PHE A 45 0.78 -5.50 1.66
C PHE A 45 1.17 -4.04 1.92
N LEU A 46 0.56 -3.09 1.19
CA LEU A 46 0.85 -1.66 1.37
C LEU A 46 0.48 -1.16 2.78
N LYS A 47 -0.62 -1.64 3.35
CA LYS A 47 -1.03 -1.32 4.73
C LYS A 47 -0.04 -1.85 5.75
N GLU A 48 0.46 -3.07 5.56
CA GLU A 48 1.49 -3.65 6.44
C GLU A 48 2.80 -2.87 6.37
N GLU A 49 3.24 -2.47 5.18
CA GLU A 49 4.45 -1.66 5.02
C GLU A 49 4.30 -0.27 5.66
N GLU A 50 3.15 0.39 5.50
CA GLU A 50 2.86 1.66 6.16
C GLU A 50 2.89 1.50 7.70
N GLN A 51 2.33 0.41 8.22
CA GLN A 51 2.34 0.14 9.66
C GLN A 51 3.75 -0.07 10.19
N LYS A 52 4.60 -0.86 9.49
CA LYS A 52 5.99 -1.06 9.88
C LYS A 52 6.78 0.25 9.94
N LEU A 53 6.57 1.14 8.98
CA LEU A 53 7.21 2.46 8.98
C LEU A 53 6.76 3.31 10.18
N LYS A 54 5.46 3.31 10.49
CA LYS A 54 4.92 4.02 11.67
C LYS A 54 5.48 3.48 12.98
N ASP A 55 5.59 2.16 13.09
CA ASP A 55 6.14 1.51 14.29
C ASP A 55 7.63 1.85 14.47
N LEU A 56 8.40 1.86 13.39
CA LEU A 56 9.81 2.28 13.41
C LEU A 56 9.95 3.75 13.84
N GLU A 57 9.13 4.64 13.29
CA GLU A 57 9.13 6.06 13.69
C GLU A 57 8.73 6.24 15.15
N ALA A 58 7.74 5.47 15.64
CA ALA A 58 7.29 5.54 17.02
C ALA A 58 8.39 5.08 18.00
N GLN A 59 9.09 3.99 17.67
CA GLN A 59 10.24 3.51 18.44
C GLN A 59 11.36 4.56 18.48
N GLN A 60 11.75 5.12 17.33
CA GLN A 60 12.78 6.17 17.28
C GLN A 60 12.41 7.40 18.12
N LYS A 61 11.15 7.83 18.08
CA LYS A 61 10.65 8.96 18.89
C LYS A 61 10.67 8.63 20.39
N ALA A 62 10.26 7.43 20.78
CA ALA A 62 10.28 6.98 22.17
C ALA A 62 11.72 6.90 22.72
N ASP A 63 12.65 6.34 21.94
CA ASP A 63 14.05 6.23 22.29
C ASP A 63 14.67 7.62 22.48
N LEU A 64 14.44 8.54 21.54
CA LEU A 64 14.91 9.91 21.64
C LEU A 64 14.36 10.61 22.89
N GLN A 65 13.07 10.46 23.18
CA GLN A 65 12.46 11.02 24.39
C GLN A 65 13.09 10.47 25.67
N SER A 66 13.40 9.17 25.70
CA SER A 66 14.07 8.53 26.83
C SER A 66 15.49 9.08 27.05
N MET A 67 16.24 9.32 25.97
CA MET A 67 17.59 9.91 26.03
C MET A 67 17.55 11.37 26.49
N LEU A 68 16.61 12.16 25.99
CA LEU A 68 16.44 13.56 26.39
C LEU A 68 16.04 13.68 27.87
N ARG A 69 15.19 12.78 28.37
CA ARG A 69 14.86 12.73 29.81
C ARG A 69 16.08 12.44 30.67
N ARG A 70 16.92 11.48 30.27
CA ARG A 70 18.16 11.14 31.01
C ARG A 70 19.17 12.29 31.04
N ARG A 71 19.26 13.08 29.97
CA ARG A 71 20.19 14.22 29.86
C ARG A 71 19.77 15.44 30.69
N LYS A 72 18.49 15.53 31.09
CA LYS A 72 17.93 16.67 31.83
C LYS A 72 17.89 16.46 33.35
N MET A 73 18.29 15.27 33.83
CA MET A 73 18.63 15.01 35.23
C MET A 73 20.11 15.26 35.47
#